data_AF-A0A8S3YFR6-F1
#
_entry.id   AF-A0A8S3YFR6-F1
#
_cell.length_a   1.000
_cell.length_b   1.000
_cell.length_c   1.000
_cell.angle_alpha   90.00
_cell.angle_beta   90.00
_cell.angle_gamma   90.00
#
_symmetry.space_group_name_H-M   'P 1'
#
loop_
_entity.id
_entity.type
_entity.pdbx_description
1 polymer ?
#
loop_
_entity_poly.entity_id
_entity_poly.type
_entity_poly.pdbx_seq_one_letter_code
_entity_poly.pdbx_strand_id
1 'polypeptide(L)'
;MSSTTKKCSGCKNNLPKREHMVCVTCNLGYDLFCANITPKCFYLMDQERKNNWRCQECSSKQPKSDNTNTPVRTTYRPMVSGDDTNVEEESNITVRTKKQRSKSDTNDSYIKEDSLRSIIKQEITDTIKQLVSEHLTNIASQVTGFHESLAFFSKQYDELMQTVKERNEVIQSLIQKNDNLSSQVRSLTERIEQIEQNMRAPNVEINGIPEHKSENLLKTIEQLGFAIENPPR
;
A
#
# COMPACT_ATOMS: atom_id res chain seq x y z
N MET A 1 14.97 -26.69 7.23
CA MET A 1 14.69 -25.94 8.48
C MET A 1 13.32 -25.29 8.36
N SER A 2 12.30 -25.88 8.99
CA SER A 2 10.91 -25.38 8.92
C SER A 2 10.79 -24.03 9.64
N SER A 3 10.55 -22.97 8.87
CA SER A 3 10.26 -21.65 9.44
C SER A 3 8.82 -21.65 9.97
N THR A 4 8.64 -21.85 11.27
CA THR A 4 7.34 -21.67 11.93
C THR A 4 6.86 -20.24 11.75
N THR A 5 5.83 -20.05 10.94
CA THR A 5 5.19 -18.75 10.74
C THR A 5 4.45 -18.34 12.01
N LYS A 6 4.83 -17.21 12.61
CA LYS A 6 4.13 -16.66 13.77
C LYS A 6 2.72 -16.22 13.34
N LYS A 7 1.70 -16.46 14.16
CA LYS A 7 0.30 -16.08 13.89
C LYS A 7 -0.11 -14.87 14.72
N CYS A 8 -0.97 -14.03 14.15
CA CYS A 8 -1.57 -12.88 14.79
C CYS A 8 -2.50 -13.33 15.91
N SER A 9 -2.41 -12.71 17.09
CA SER A 9 -3.25 -13.11 18.22
C SER A 9 -4.69 -12.64 18.10
N GLY A 10 -4.96 -11.59 17.30
CA GLY A 10 -6.30 -11.10 16.97
C GLY A 10 -7.00 -11.95 15.89
N CYS A 11 -6.53 -11.89 14.64
CA CYS A 11 -7.20 -12.54 13.50
C CYS A 11 -6.71 -13.96 13.17
N LYS A 12 -5.69 -14.49 13.88
CA LYS A 12 -5.07 -15.82 13.66
C LYS A 12 -4.39 -16.02 12.29
N ASN A 13 -4.29 -15.00 11.45
CA ASN A 13 -3.53 -15.04 10.20
C ASN A 13 -2.01 -15.04 10.44
N ASN A 14 -1.24 -15.40 9.42
CA ASN A 14 0.22 -15.38 9.50
C ASN A 14 0.74 -13.93 9.59
N LEU A 15 1.66 -13.68 10.52
CA LEU A 15 2.31 -12.38 10.69
C LEU A 15 3.42 -12.20 9.64
N PRO A 16 3.52 -11.02 9.02
CA PRO A 16 4.64 -10.67 8.18
C PRO A 16 5.93 -10.55 9.01
N LYS A 17 7.08 -10.84 8.40
CA LYS A 17 8.38 -10.92 9.09
C LYS A 17 8.80 -9.61 9.80
N ARG A 18 8.39 -8.45 9.28
CA ARG A 18 8.84 -7.13 9.77
C ARG A 18 7.73 -6.15 10.18
N GLU A 19 6.50 -6.37 9.71
CA GLU A 19 5.40 -5.40 9.82
C GLU A 19 4.31 -5.88 10.79
N HIS A 20 4.68 -5.97 12.06
CA HIS A 20 3.77 -6.38 13.12
C HIS A 20 4.12 -5.65 14.42
N MET A 21 3.14 -5.55 15.32
CA MET A 21 3.33 -4.99 16.66
C MET A 21 3.39 -6.13 17.67
N VAL A 22 4.21 -5.97 18.71
CA VAL A 22 4.28 -6.91 19.83
C VAL A 22 3.83 -6.17 21.09
N CYS A 23 2.85 -6.71 21.79
CA CYS A 23 2.37 -6.08 23.01
C CYS A 23 3.38 -6.26 24.14
N VAL A 24 3.80 -5.17 24.78
CA VAL A 24 4.77 -5.19 25.90
C VAL A 24 4.27 -5.96 27.15
N THR A 25 2.95 -6.20 27.25
CA THR A 25 2.36 -6.83 28.44
C THR A 25 2.19 -8.34 28.28
N CYS A 26 1.65 -8.79 27.15
CA CYS A 26 1.40 -10.22 26.90
C CYS A 26 2.40 -10.86 25.93
N ASN A 27 3.33 -10.08 25.36
CA ASN A 27 4.33 -10.50 24.38
C ASN A 27 3.76 -11.19 23.13
N LEU A 28 2.46 -11.00 22.87
CA LEU A 28 1.77 -11.52 21.70
C LEU A 28 1.92 -10.58 20.51
N GLY A 29 2.03 -11.16 19.32
CA GLY A 29 2.15 -10.44 18.04
C GLY A 29 0.80 -10.16 17.39
N TYR A 30 0.66 -8.96 16.82
CA TYR A 30 -0.54 -8.48 16.13
C TYR A 30 -0.14 -7.88 14.78
N ASP A 31 -0.91 -8.20 13.74
CA ASP A 31 -0.79 -7.45 12.49
C ASP A 31 -1.26 -6.01 12.66
N LEU A 32 -0.89 -5.15 11.73
CA LEU A 32 -1.17 -3.71 11.81
C LEU A 32 -2.67 -3.41 11.87
N PHE A 33 -3.50 -4.22 11.20
CA PHE A 33 -4.95 -4.05 11.20
C PHE A 33 -5.56 -4.36 12.57
N CYS A 34 -5.20 -5.50 13.17
CA CYS A 34 -5.62 -5.90 14.52
C CYS A 34 -5.05 -4.97 15.59
N ALA A 35 -3.90 -4.34 15.34
CA ALA A 35 -3.31 -3.32 16.20
C ALA A 35 -3.97 -1.93 16.02
N ASN A 36 -4.87 -1.78 15.05
CA ASN A 36 -5.49 -0.52 14.64
C ASN A 36 -4.46 0.58 14.29
N ILE A 37 -3.40 0.20 13.58
CA ILE A 37 -2.33 1.09 13.14
C ILE A 37 -2.26 1.03 11.61
N THR A 38 -2.31 2.18 10.96
CA THR A 38 -2.11 2.24 9.50
C THR A 38 -0.62 2.03 9.16
N PRO A 39 -0.28 1.48 7.97
CA PRO A 39 1.11 1.33 7.56
C PRO A 39 1.91 2.64 7.63
N LYS A 40 1.30 3.76 7.20
CA LYS A 40 1.91 5.09 7.29
C LYS A 40 2.27 5.46 8.74
N CYS A 41 1.35 5.26 9.69
CA CYS A 41 1.61 5.51 11.11
C CYS A 41 2.69 4.58 11.69
N PHE A 42 2.76 3.32 11.25
CA PHE A 42 3.77 2.35 11.69
C PHE A 42 5.20 2.75 11.29
N TYR A 43 5.40 3.24 10.06
CA TYR A 43 6.73 3.70 9.63
C TYR A 43 7.14 5.03 10.25
N LEU A 44 6.18 5.90 10.57
CA LEU A 44 6.43 7.17 11.27
C LEU A 44 6.54 7.04 12.79
N MET A 45 6.18 5.88 13.35
CA MET A 45 6.29 5.63 14.79
C MET A 45 7.76 5.46 15.18
N ASP A 46 8.18 6.20 16.21
CA ASP A 46 9.49 6.01 16.84
C ASP A 46 9.60 4.63 17.51
N GLN A 47 10.84 4.25 17.82
CA GLN A 47 11.11 2.93 18.40
C GLN A 47 10.58 2.81 19.83
N GLU A 48 10.53 3.91 20.58
CA GLU A 48 10.02 3.93 21.95
C GLU A 48 8.53 3.60 22.00
N ARG A 49 7.71 4.21 21.14
CA ARG A 49 6.28 3.92 21.06
C ARG A 49 6.02 2.50 20.54
N LYS A 50 6.89 1.97 19.66
CA LYS A 50 6.81 0.56 19.23
C LYS A 50 7.08 -0.40 20.38
N ASN A 51 8.09 -0.13 21.19
CA ASN A 51 8.48 -0.97 22.32
C ASN A 51 7.47 -0.90 23.48
N ASN A 52 6.79 0.24 23.66
CA ASN A 52 5.81 0.45 24.73
C ASN A 52 4.36 0.16 24.32
N TRP A 53 4.12 -0.29 23.10
CA TRP A 53 2.77 -0.53 22.60
C TRP A 53 2.05 -1.66 23.36
N ARG A 54 0.77 -1.45 23.66
CA ARG A 54 -0.10 -2.42 24.34
C ARG A 54 -1.30 -2.76 23.47
N CYS A 55 -1.69 -4.04 23.45
CA CYS A 55 -2.91 -4.45 22.77
C CYS A 55 -4.16 -4.01 23.55
N GLN A 56 -5.32 -4.01 22.89
CA GLN A 56 -6.59 -3.60 23.50
C GLN A 56 -6.97 -4.42 24.75
N GLU A 57 -6.67 -5.72 24.76
CA GLU A 57 -6.94 -6.58 25.93
C GLU A 57 -6.07 -6.21 27.14
N CYS A 58 -4.82 -5.82 26.92
CA CYS A 58 -3.94 -5.42 28.01
C CYS A 58 -4.18 -3.96 28.44
N SER A 59 -4.56 -3.10 27.50
CA SER A 59 -4.91 -1.71 27.78
C SER A 59 -6.20 -1.58 28.60
N SER A 60 -7.22 -2.38 28.28
CA SER A 60 -8.49 -2.40 29.03
C SER A 60 -8.39 -2.93 30.47
N LYS A 61 -7.34 -3.70 30.78
CA LYS A 61 -7.06 -4.23 32.12
C LYS A 61 -6.26 -3.27 33.01
N GLN A 62 -5.82 -2.12 32.49
CA GLN A 62 -5.15 -1.12 33.32
C GLN A 62 -6.17 -0.40 34.20
N PRO A 63 -5.88 -0.18 35.50
CA PRO A 63 -6.71 0.69 36.32
C PRO A 63 -6.73 2.08 35.68
N LYS A 64 -7.93 2.65 35.53
CA LYS A 64 -8.07 4.02 35.06
C LYS A 64 -7.52 4.93 36.15
N SER A 65 -6.33 5.49 35.95
CA SER A 65 -5.79 6.51 36.82
C SER A 65 -6.35 7.89 36.46
N ASP A 66 -6.57 8.70 37.48
CA ASP A 66 -6.87 10.13 37.47
C ASP A 66 -8.05 10.58 36.57
N ASN A 67 -9.22 10.66 37.19
CA ASN A 67 -10.50 11.12 36.64
C ASN A 67 -10.80 12.60 36.93
N THR A 68 -9.79 13.40 37.29
CA THR A 68 -9.93 14.81 37.69
C THR A 68 -10.44 15.73 36.56
N ASN A 69 -10.41 15.30 35.29
CA ASN A 69 -10.91 16.08 34.14
C ASN A 69 -12.21 15.55 33.49
N THR A 70 -12.95 14.69 34.17
CA THR A 70 -14.31 14.29 33.72
C THR A 70 -15.33 15.23 34.37
N PRO A 71 -16.20 15.93 33.63
CA PRO A 71 -17.21 16.80 34.25
C PRO A 71 -18.11 15.94 35.13
N VAL A 72 -18.05 16.20 36.44
CA VAL A 72 -18.78 15.45 37.47
C VAL A 72 -20.28 15.66 37.24
N ARG A 73 -20.99 14.60 36.84
CA ARG A 73 -22.45 14.58 36.88
C ARG A 73 -22.86 14.46 38.35
N THR A 74 -23.25 15.58 38.96
CA THR A 74 -23.74 15.64 40.34
C THR A 74 -24.90 14.66 40.53
N THR A 75 -24.60 13.53 41.16
CA THR A 75 -25.60 12.55 41.58
C THR A 75 -25.60 12.55 43.10
N TYR A 76 -26.42 13.41 43.69
CA TYR A 76 -26.83 13.21 45.08
C TYR A 76 -27.76 11.99 45.10
N ARG A 77 -27.24 10.84 45.54
CA ARG A 77 -28.06 9.76 46.09
C ARG A 77 -27.88 9.77 47.61
N PRO A 78 -28.96 9.93 48.39
CA PRO A 78 -28.92 9.67 49.82
C PRO A 78 -28.81 8.16 50.07
N MET A 79 -28.10 7.82 51.13
CA MET A 79 -27.90 6.47 51.62
C MET A 79 -29.20 5.87 52.16
N VAL A 80 -29.36 4.56 51.97
CA VAL A 80 -30.32 3.75 52.72
C VAL A 80 -29.54 3.05 53.83
N SER A 81 -30.00 3.22 55.06
CA SER A 81 -29.96 2.20 56.11
C SER A 81 -31.33 2.24 56.78
N GLY A 82 -31.94 1.06 57.00
CA GLY A 82 -33.23 0.91 57.69
C GLY A 82 -33.20 1.53 59.10
N ASP A 83 -34.32 1.75 59.78
CA ASP A 83 -35.57 1.00 59.78
C ASP A 83 -36.70 1.92 60.30
N ASP A 84 -37.93 1.49 60.03
CA ASP A 84 -39.19 1.84 60.68
C ASP A 84 -39.97 3.14 60.38
N THR A 85 -41.23 2.87 60.05
CA THR A 85 -42.47 3.67 60.20
C THR A 85 -42.80 4.76 59.18
N ASN A 86 -43.68 4.37 58.25
CA ASN A 86 -45.04 4.89 58.07
C ASN A 86 -45.24 6.41 57.77
N VAL A 87 -46.12 6.62 56.77
CA VAL A 87 -47.02 7.79 56.57
C VAL A 87 -46.65 8.79 55.45
N GLU A 88 -47.42 8.64 54.38
CA GLU A 88 -48.02 9.66 53.48
C GLU A 88 -47.22 10.29 52.33
N GLU A 89 -47.87 10.17 51.16
CA GLU A 89 -47.60 10.89 49.92
C GLU A 89 -47.76 12.41 50.15
N GLU A 90 -46.67 13.16 50.07
CA GLU A 90 -46.74 14.61 49.88
C GLU A 90 -46.06 15.04 48.59
N SER A 91 -46.90 15.56 47.71
CA SER A 91 -46.63 16.38 46.53
C SER A 91 -45.52 17.41 46.75
N ASN A 92 -44.42 17.30 46.01
CA ASN A 92 -43.34 18.29 45.95
C ASN A 92 -43.71 19.49 45.04
N ILE A 93 -44.69 20.29 45.45
CA ILE A 93 -45.03 21.57 44.81
C ILE A 93 -44.67 22.70 45.78
N THR A 94 -43.63 23.49 45.47
CA THR A 94 -43.36 24.75 46.16
C THR A 94 -44.29 25.85 45.64
N VAL A 95 -45.48 25.98 46.26
CA VAL A 95 -46.38 27.11 46.01
C VAL A 95 -45.81 28.36 46.67
N ARG A 96 -45.24 29.27 45.86
CA ARG A 96 -44.76 30.58 46.32
C ARG A 96 -45.94 31.53 46.52
N THR A 97 -46.36 31.72 47.76
CA THR A 97 -47.44 32.65 48.14
C THR A 97 -47.06 34.10 47.81
N LYS A 98 -47.69 34.66 46.76
CA LYS A 98 -47.46 36.02 46.29
C LYS A 98 -48.19 37.02 47.20
N LYS A 99 -47.47 37.60 48.16
CA LYS A 99 -47.93 38.76 48.93
C LYS A 99 -47.97 39.97 47.98
N GLN A 100 -49.17 40.40 47.59
CA GLN A 100 -49.37 41.65 46.85
C GLN A 100 -48.83 42.81 47.72
N ARG A 101 -47.72 43.41 47.28
CA ARG A 101 -47.33 44.76 47.66
C ARG A 101 -47.34 45.62 46.40
N SER A 102 -48.22 46.62 46.49
CA SER A 102 -48.31 47.89 45.77
C SER A 102 -47.09 48.32 44.94
N LYS A 103 -47.42 48.77 43.72
CA LYS A 103 -46.67 49.58 42.75
C LYS A 103 -45.52 50.40 43.34
N SER A 104 -44.33 50.20 42.80
CA SER A 104 -43.29 51.21 42.69
C SER A 104 -42.69 51.12 41.30
N ASP A 105 -42.90 52.17 40.51
CA ASP A 105 -42.22 52.41 39.24
C ASP A 105 -40.72 52.53 39.48
N THR A 106 -40.00 51.44 39.25
CA THR A 106 -38.57 51.48 38.99
C THR A 106 -38.37 51.16 37.53
N ASN A 107 -37.74 52.12 36.83
CA ASN A 107 -37.22 52.04 35.47
C ASN A 107 -36.20 50.90 35.37
N ASP A 108 -36.66 49.65 35.41
CA ASP A 108 -35.84 48.51 35.06
C ASP A 108 -35.69 48.51 33.55
N SER A 109 -34.45 48.67 33.09
CA SER A 109 -34.06 48.47 31.70
C SER A 109 -34.11 46.97 31.38
N TYR A 110 -35.30 46.38 31.37
CA TYR A 110 -35.51 44.99 30.98
C TYR A 110 -35.34 44.85 29.46
N ILE A 111 -34.42 43.98 29.05
CA ILE A 111 -34.26 43.60 27.65
C ILE A 111 -35.58 42.97 27.19
N LYS A 112 -36.23 43.57 26.18
CA LYS A 112 -37.47 43.04 25.61
C LYS A 112 -37.22 41.65 25.02
N GLU A 113 -38.18 40.73 25.17
CA GLU A 113 -38.10 39.35 24.67
C GLU A 113 -37.68 39.28 23.18
N ASP A 114 -38.18 40.20 22.36
CA ASP A 114 -37.81 40.32 20.94
C ASP A 114 -36.33 40.65 20.73
N SER A 115 -35.74 41.46 21.62
CA SER A 115 -34.32 41.80 21.57
C SER A 115 -33.45 40.59 21.95
N LEU A 116 -33.83 39.81 22.96
CA LEU A 116 -33.16 38.54 23.29
C LEU A 116 -33.27 37.53 22.15
N ARG A 117 -34.44 37.40 21.52
CA ARG A 117 -34.64 36.49 20.38
C ARG A 117 -33.83 36.90 19.17
N SER A 118 -33.68 38.20 18.92
CA SER A 118 -32.84 38.73 17.85
C SER A 118 -31.36 38.43 18.09
N ILE A 119 -30.86 38.66 19.31
CA ILE A 119 -29.47 38.40 19.68
C ILE A 119 -29.14 36.91 19.53
N ILE A 120 -29.99 36.02 20.04
CA ILE A 120 -29.77 34.57 19.94
C ILE A 120 -29.80 34.09 18.48
N LYS A 121 -30.74 34.59 17.68
CA LYS A 121 -30.80 34.25 16.24
C LYS A 121 -29.55 34.71 15.51
N GLN A 122 -29.08 35.92 15.80
CA GLN A 122 -27.90 36.47 15.18
C GLN A 122 -26.66 35.64 15.55
N GLU A 123 -26.49 35.33 16.83
CA GLU A 123 -25.35 34.54 17.31
C GLU A 123 -25.33 33.11 16.75
N ILE A 124 -26.49 32.45 16.68
CA ILE A 124 -26.62 31.13 16.04
C ILE A 124 -26.35 31.24 14.54
N THR A 125 -26.83 32.29 13.88
CA THR A 125 -26.61 32.48 12.45
C THR A 125 -25.14 32.73 12.15
N ASP A 126 -24.46 33.52 12.97
CA ASP A 126 -23.07 33.89 12.78
C ASP A 126 -22.14 32.71 13.09
N THR A 127 -22.43 31.93 14.15
CA THR A 127 -21.71 30.68 14.44
C THR A 127 -21.89 29.62 13.34
N ILE A 128 -23.10 29.43 12.82
CA ILE A 128 -23.35 28.51 11.69
C ILE A 128 -22.63 29.00 10.43
N LYS A 129 -22.73 30.30 10.10
CA LYS A 129 -22.02 30.88 8.95
C LYS A 129 -20.52 30.67 9.05
N GLN A 130 -19.94 30.87 10.23
CA GLN A 130 -18.51 30.69 10.46
C GLN A 130 -18.10 29.23 10.25
N LEU A 131 -18.81 28.29 10.88
CA LEU A 131 -18.53 26.85 10.75
C LEU A 131 -18.67 26.36 9.30
N VAL A 132 -19.76 26.75 8.62
CA VAL A 132 -19.99 26.38 7.22
C VAL A 132 -18.91 26.99 6.31
N SER A 133 -18.53 28.24 6.53
CA SER A 133 -17.47 28.89 5.74
C SER A 133 -16.10 28.22 5.96
N GLU A 134 -15.80 27.83 7.20
CA GLU A 134 -14.56 27.11 7.52
C GLU A 134 -14.53 25.72 6.86
N HIS A 135 -15.61 24.95 6.95
CA HIS A 135 -15.66 23.64 6.31
C HIS A 135 -15.65 23.73 4.78
N LEU A 136 -16.37 24.69 4.18
CA LEU A 136 -16.38 24.88 2.73
C LEU A 136 -15.02 25.34 2.21
N THR A 137 -14.30 26.21 2.93
CA THR A 137 -12.94 26.61 2.54
C THR A 137 -11.95 25.45 2.69
N ASN A 138 -12.08 24.62 3.73
CA ASN A 138 -11.27 23.41 3.88
C ASN A 138 -11.52 22.41 2.74
N ILE A 139 -12.79 22.13 2.42
CA ILE A 139 -13.16 21.26 1.30
C ILE A 139 -12.62 21.82 -0.02
N ALA A 140 -12.78 23.12 -0.27
CA ALA A 140 -12.25 23.77 -1.48
C ALA A 140 -10.73 23.59 -1.57
N SER A 141 -10.00 23.73 -0.46
CA SER A 141 -8.55 23.50 -0.42
C SER A 141 -8.20 22.04 -0.74
N GLN A 142 -8.90 21.06 -0.16
CA GLN A 142 -8.66 19.64 -0.46
C GLN A 142 -8.96 19.30 -1.92
N VAL A 143 -10.05 19.84 -2.49
CA VAL A 143 -10.42 19.65 -3.89
C VAL A 143 -9.36 20.23 -4.81
N THR A 144 -8.83 21.42 -4.50
CA THR A 144 -7.72 22.02 -5.26
C THR A 144 -6.47 21.15 -5.19
N GLY A 145 -6.08 20.68 -4.00
CA GLY A 145 -4.91 19.78 -3.86
C GLY A 145 -5.09 18.44 -4.58
N PHE A 146 -6.32 17.92 -4.63
CA PHE A 146 -6.65 16.73 -5.41
C PHE A 146 -6.55 17.00 -6.91
N HIS A 147 -7.07 18.14 -7.38
CA HIS A 147 -6.97 18.54 -8.78
C HIS A 147 -5.50 18.69 -9.22
N GLU A 148 -4.65 19.31 -8.39
CA GLU A 148 -3.21 19.41 -8.65
C GLU A 148 -2.54 18.04 -8.73
N SER A 149 -2.88 17.14 -7.80
CA SER A 149 -2.36 15.77 -7.80
C SER A 149 -2.78 15.03 -9.06
N LEU A 150 -4.04 15.16 -9.49
CA LEU A 150 -4.56 14.52 -10.69
C LEU A 150 -3.91 15.08 -11.96
N ALA A 151 -3.71 16.40 -12.03
CA ALA A 151 -3.01 17.04 -13.15
C ALA A 151 -1.55 16.56 -13.23
N PHE A 152 -0.88 16.43 -12.09
CA PHE A 152 0.47 15.85 -12.01
C PHE A 152 0.48 14.39 -12.50
N PHE A 153 -0.43 13.55 -12.01
CA PHE A 153 -0.52 12.15 -12.46
C PHE A 153 -0.85 12.03 -13.95
N SER A 154 -1.74 12.87 -14.47
CA SER A 154 -2.05 12.91 -15.91
C SER A 154 -0.79 13.20 -16.72
N LYS A 155 0.00 14.20 -16.32
CA LYS A 155 1.26 14.52 -17.00
C LYS A 155 2.25 13.35 -16.94
N GLN A 156 2.44 12.74 -15.76
CA GLN A 156 3.32 11.57 -15.61
C GLN A 156 2.85 10.39 -16.48
N TYR A 157 1.53 10.22 -16.63
CA TYR A 157 0.95 9.19 -17.48
C TYR A 157 1.26 9.43 -18.96
N ASP A 158 1.12 10.68 -19.44
CA ASP A 158 1.44 11.05 -20.81
C ASP A 158 2.93 10.85 -21.14
N GLU A 159 3.82 11.25 -20.22
CA GLU A 159 5.27 11.03 -20.34
C GLU A 159 5.63 9.53 -20.38
N LEU A 160 4.99 8.72 -19.54
CA LEU A 160 5.16 7.27 -19.54
C LEU A 160 4.69 6.66 -20.87
N MET A 161 3.53 7.09 -21.36
CA MET A 161 2.97 6.61 -22.63
C MET A 161 3.91 6.92 -23.80
N GLN A 162 4.45 8.14 -23.84
CA GLN A 162 5.42 8.56 -24.84
C GLN A 162 6.70 7.70 -24.77
N THR A 163 7.23 7.48 -23.56
CA THR A 163 8.41 6.63 -23.36
C THR A 163 8.16 5.20 -23.84
N VAL A 164 7.00 4.61 -23.51
CA VAL A 164 6.64 3.25 -23.95
C VAL A 164 6.58 3.18 -25.48
N LYS A 165 5.98 4.18 -26.13
CA LYS A 165 5.91 4.25 -27.59
C LYS A 165 7.29 4.29 -28.24
N GLU A 166 8.15 5.19 -27.78
CA GLU A 166 9.53 5.32 -28.29
C GLU A 166 10.33 4.02 -28.10
N ARG A 167 10.21 3.38 -26.93
CA ARG A 167 10.88 2.10 -26.67
C ARG A 167 10.38 0.99 -27.58
N ASN A 168 9.08 0.94 -27.86
CA ASN A 168 8.52 -0.03 -28.79
C ASN A 168 9.06 0.18 -30.21
N GLU A 169 9.17 1.42 -30.68
CA GLU A 169 9.76 1.72 -32.00
C GLU A 169 11.23 1.27 -32.08
N VAL A 170 12.02 1.50 -31.03
CA VAL A 170 13.41 1.02 -30.94
C VAL A 170 13.46 -0.52 -30.96
N ILE A 171 12.59 -1.19 -30.20
CA ILE A 171 12.53 -2.66 -30.18
C ILE A 171 12.23 -3.21 -31.57
N GLN A 172 11.24 -2.65 -32.28
CA GLN A 172 10.90 -3.06 -33.64
C GLN A 172 12.08 -2.86 -34.60
N SER A 173 12.79 -1.73 -34.50
CA SER A 173 13.99 -1.49 -35.30
C SER A 173 15.09 -2.51 -35.03
N LEU A 174 15.31 -2.88 -33.76
CA LEU A 174 16.31 -3.88 -33.38
C LEU A 174 15.94 -5.28 -33.86
N ILE A 175 14.68 -5.67 -33.76
CA ILE A 175 14.19 -6.96 -34.30
C ILE A 175 14.47 -7.03 -35.79
N GLN A 176 14.07 -6.00 -36.55
CA GLN A 176 14.28 -5.96 -37.99
C GLN A 176 15.77 -6.06 -38.37
N LYS A 177 16.65 -5.36 -37.65
CA LYS A 177 18.11 -5.44 -37.85
C LYS A 177 18.64 -6.83 -37.54
N ASN A 178 18.17 -7.46 -36.47
CA ASN A 178 18.59 -8.80 -36.08
C ASN A 178 18.15 -9.86 -37.10
N ASP A 179 16.93 -9.76 -37.62
CA ASP A 179 16.42 -10.66 -38.67
C ASP A 179 17.23 -10.52 -39.96
N ASN A 180 17.56 -9.28 -40.32
CA ASN A 180 18.41 -8.99 -41.47
C ASN A 180 19.82 -9.57 -41.29
N LEU A 181 20.46 -9.32 -40.13
CA LEU A 181 21.78 -9.87 -39.82
C LEU A 181 21.77 -11.40 -39.82
N SER A 182 20.76 -12.03 -39.20
CA SER A 182 20.61 -13.48 -39.18
C SER A 182 20.48 -14.06 -40.60
N SER A 183 19.74 -13.38 -41.47
CA SER A 183 19.59 -13.77 -42.87
C SER A 183 20.91 -13.64 -43.66
N GLN A 184 21.66 -12.55 -43.43
CA GLN A 184 22.98 -12.37 -44.05
C GLN A 184 23.97 -13.44 -43.58
N VAL A 185 24.03 -13.72 -42.27
CA VAL A 185 24.88 -14.76 -41.71
C VAL A 185 24.56 -16.11 -42.35
N ARG A 186 23.27 -16.48 -42.42
CA ARG A 186 22.85 -17.72 -43.06
C ARG A 186 23.30 -17.79 -44.52
N SER A 187 23.08 -16.73 -45.31
CA SER A 187 23.49 -16.70 -46.71
C SER A 187 25.00 -16.83 -46.89
N LEU A 188 25.78 -16.17 -46.03
CA LEU A 188 27.24 -16.27 -46.04
C LEU A 188 27.70 -17.68 -45.66
N THR A 189 27.09 -18.30 -44.65
CA THR A 189 27.36 -19.70 -44.27
C THR A 189 27.10 -20.64 -45.43
N GLU A 190 25.92 -20.57 -46.07
CA GLU A 190 25.58 -21.40 -47.23
C GLU A 190 26.58 -21.22 -48.37
N ARG A 191 27.03 -19.99 -48.63
CA ARG A 191 28.03 -19.71 -49.66
C ARG A 191 29.41 -20.28 -49.32
N ILE A 192 29.82 -20.25 -48.05
CA ILE A 192 31.07 -20.86 -47.59
C ILE A 192 30.98 -22.37 -47.77
N GLU A 193 29.89 -23.01 -47.34
CA GLU A 193 29.68 -24.45 -47.50
C GLU A 193 29.77 -24.90 -48.96
N GLN A 194 29.14 -24.15 -49.87
CA GLN A 194 29.22 -24.42 -51.31
C GLN A 194 30.66 -24.29 -51.84
N ILE A 195 31.39 -23.26 -51.43
CA ILE A 195 32.80 -23.09 -51.82
C ILE A 195 33.64 -24.25 -51.30
N GLU A 196 33.47 -24.65 -50.04
CA GLU A 196 34.19 -25.78 -49.47
C GLU A 196 33.90 -27.10 -50.19
N GLN A 197 32.63 -27.36 -50.52
CA GLN A 197 32.25 -28.54 -51.29
C GLN A 197 32.89 -28.52 -52.69
N ASN A 198 32.85 -27.38 -53.37
CA ASN A 198 33.46 -27.22 -54.70
C ASN A 198 34.98 -27.40 -54.66
N MET A 199 35.64 -26.90 -53.62
CA MET A 199 37.09 -27.07 -53.42
C MET A 199 37.48 -28.52 -53.12
N ARG A 200 36.59 -29.30 -52.50
CA ARG A 200 36.80 -30.72 -52.21
C ARG A 200 36.28 -31.65 -53.31
N ALA A 201 35.47 -31.17 -54.25
CA ALA A 201 34.89 -31.96 -55.33
C ALA A 201 35.89 -32.79 -56.17
N PRO A 202 37.12 -32.30 -56.49
CA PRO A 202 38.10 -33.12 -57.21
C PRO A 202 38.91 -34.05 -56.30
N ASN A 203 38.74 -33.97 -54.98
CA ASN A 203 39.56 -34.73 -54.03
C ASN A 203 38.86 -36.05 -53.71
N VAL A 204 39.62 -37.14 -53.75
CA VAL A 204 39.17 -38.46 -53.31
C VAL A 204 39.92 -38.82 -52.04
N GLU A 205 39.18 -39.10 -50.97
CA GLU A 205 39.73 -39.57 -49.70
C GLU A 205 39.71 -41.11 -49.67
N ILE A 206 40.89 -41.72 -49.54
CA ILE A 206 41.03 -43.18 -49.48
C ILE A 206 41.41 -43.55 -48.05
N ASN A 207 40.48 -44.20 -47.36
CA ASN A 207 40.64 -44.62 -45.97
C ASN A 207 41.08 -46.08 -45.86
N GLY A 208 41.85 -46.40 -44.81
CA GLY A 208 42.25 -47.78 -44.49
C GLY A 208 43.46 -48.31 -45.27
N ILE A 209 44.31 -47.43 -45.82
CA ILE A 209 45.59 -47.83 -46.42
C ILE A 209 46.59 -48.17 -45.30
N PRO A 210 47.24 -49.35 -45.32
CA PRO A 210 48.30 -49.70 -44.38
C PRO A 210 49.53 -48.81 -44.54
N GLU A 211 49.95 -48.12 -43.47
CA GLU A 211 51.09 -47.21 -43.53
C GLU A 211 52.44 -47.95 -43.51
N HIS A 212 53.30 -47.66 -44.48
CA HIS A 212 54.67 -48.17 -44.54
C HIS A 212 55.69 -47.05 -44.82
N LYS A 213 56.88 -47.13 -44.21
CA LYS A 213 57.93 -46.10 -44.33
C LYS A 213 58.46 -45.88 -45.76
N SER A 214 58.25 -46.85 -46.65
CA SER A 214 58.69 -46.81 -48.05
C SER A 214 57.51 -46.92 -49.02
N GLU A 215 56.34 -46.41 -48.62
CA GLU A 215 55.15 -46.44 -49.46
C GLU A 215 55.28 -45.47 -50.65
N ASN A 216 54.72 -45.89 -51.79
CA ASN A 216 54.56 -45.05 -52.97
C ASN A 216 53.07 -44.95 -53.29
N LEU A 217 52.46 -43.81 -52.93
CA LEU A 217 51.03 -43.56 -53.07
C LEU A 217 50.53 -43.68 -54.52
N LEU A 218 51.35 -43.33 -55.51
CA LEU A 218 50.98 -43.46 -56.92
C LEU A 218 50.77 -44.92 -57.32
N LYS A 219 51.67 -45.81 -56.88
CA LYS A 219 51.53 -47.25 -57.12
C LYS A 219 50.30 -47.83 -56.42
N THR A 220 50.02 -47.39 -55.19
CA THR A 220 48.83 -47.81 -54.46
C THR A 220 47.55 -47.38 -55.21
N ILE A 221 47.51 -46.15 -55.74
CA ILE A 221 46.38 -45.65 -56.54
C ILE A 221 46.24 -46.41 -57.86
N GLU A 222 47.34 -46.68 -58.57
CA GLU A 222 47.31 -47.48 -59.81
C GLU A 222 46.73 -48.87 -59.55
N GLN A 223 47.21 -49.56 -58.51
CA GLN A 223 46.73 -50.89 -58.13
C GLN A 223 45.24 -50.88 -57.78
N LEU A 224 44.78 -49.88 -57.03
CA LEU A 224 43.36 -49.70 -56.71
C LEU A 224 42.53 -49.45 -57.97
N GLY A 225 43.02 -48.62 -58.90
CA GLY A 225 42.36 -48.35 -60.19
C GLY A 225 42.20 -49.61 -61.04
N PHE A 226 43.23 -50.46 -61.12
CA PHE A 226 43.14 -51.76 -61.79
C PHE A 226 42.14 -52.70 -61.11
N ALA A 227 42.10 -52.73 -59.77
CA ALA A 227 41.20 -53.60 -59.03
C ALA A 227 39.70 -53.25 -59.22
N ILE A 228 39.39 -51.99 -59.49
CA ILE A 228 38.02 -51.51 -59.73
C ILE A 228 37.67 -51.38 -61.23
N GLU A 229 38.47 -51.99 -62.12
CA GLU A 229 38.30 -51.93 -63.58
C GLU A 229 38.30 -50.51 -64.17
N ASN A 230 38.94 -49.56 -63.48
CA ASN A 230 39.08 -48.17 -63.93
C ASN A 230 40.54 -47.70 -63.81
N PRO A 231 41.42 -48.15 -64.72
CA PRO A 231 42.84 -47.80 -64.66
C PRO A 231 43.05 -46.29 -64.88
N PRO A 232 44.00 -45.68 -64.16
CA PRO A 232 44.36 -44.29 -64.37
C PRO A 232 44.86 -44.08 -65.81
N ARG A 233 44.41 -43.00 -66.46
CA ARG A 233 44.82 -42.60 -67.82
C ARG A 233 46.19 -41.95 -67.85
#